data_AF-A0A382WST6-F1
#
_entry.id   AF-A0A382WST6-F1
#
_cell.length_a   1.000
_cell.length_b   1.000
_cell.length_c   1.000
_cell.angle_alpha   90.00
_cell.angle_beta   90.00
_cell.angle_gamma   90.00
#
_symmetry.space_group_name_H-M   'P 1'
#
loop_
_entity.id
_entity.type
_entity.pdbx_description
1 polymer ?
#
loop_
_entity_poly.entity_id
_entity_poly.type
_entity_poly.pdbx_seq_one_letter_code
_entity_poly.pdbx_strand_id
1 'polypeptide(L)'
;MSKYPSDTFCILPWVHLSTRPNGHMRVCCTANASSVGPTNDREHGGEVGILKGADGKPANLNHSDFLSSWNNDYMKNARIQMLNGEKPPSCLKCYKEEDAGHNSKRMWETDYWSKRVDIDELLAETEADGSIPPKVRYIDMRFGTKCNLKCVMCSPHDSSLWVKDWQELYPQIENETLKQTMMWANKGKVDHASYNWHKNNPVFWEQLYEQIPHMRQLYFAGGEPLIIDEHYTLLERV
;
A
#
# COMPACT_ATOMS: atom_id res chain seq x y z
N MET A 1 -26.92 1.48 18.39
CA MET A 1 -25.51 1.92 18.43
C MET A 1 -24.87 1.50 17.13
N SER A 2 -24.13 2.39 16.47
CA SER A 2 -23.32 2.01 15.30
C SER A 2 -22.34 0.89 15.69
N LYS A 3 -22.13 -0.10 14.81
CA LYS A 3 -21.16 -1.20 15.00
C LYS A 3 -19.71 -0.70 15.02
N TYR A 4 -19.46 0.51 14.51
CA TYR A 4 -18.14 1.10 14.28
C TYR A 4 -18.09 2.55 14.80
N PRO A 5 -16.91 3.11 15.10
CA PRO A 5 -16.78 4.45 15.68
C PRO A 5 -17.31 5.58 14.78
N SER A 6 -17.35 5.37 13.47
CA SER A 6 -17.93 6.30 12.49
C SER A 6 -18.39 5.55 11.23
N ASP A 7 -19.18 6.21 10.39
CA ASP A 7 -19.61 5.65 9.09
C ASP A 7 -18.44 5.55 8.08
N THR A 8 -17.40 6.36 8.27
CA THR A 8 -16.19 6.38 7.43
C THR A 8 -15.07 5.46 7.93
N PHE A 9 -15.30 4.74 9.04
CA PHE A 9 -14.28 3.88 9.63
C PHE A 9 -13.81 2.77 8.68
N CYS A 10 -12.50 2.75 8.40
CA CYS A 10 -11.80 1.63 7.79
C CYS A 10 -10.84 1.07 8.82
N ILE A 11 -10.83 -0.23 9.09
CA ILE A 11 -9.89 -0.77 10.08
C ILE A 11 -8.44 -0.88 9.56
N LEU A 12 -8.24 -0.84 8.23
CA LEU A 12 -6.92 -1.08 7.63
C LEU A 12 -5.81 -0.15 8.16
N PRO A 13 -6.01 1.17 8.33
CA PRO A 13 -4.96 2.04 8.89
C PRO A 13 -4.49 1.66 10.31
N TRP A 14 -5.24 0.83 11.03
CA TRP A 14 -4.88 0.34 12.37
C TRP A 14 -4.20 -1.03 12.37
N VAL A 15 -4.39 -1.84 11.32
CA VAL A 15 -3.95 -3.24 11.32
C VAL A 15 -3.05 -3.60 10.14
N HIS A 16 -3.03 -2.79 9.10
CA HIS A 16 -2.50 -3.14 7.79
C HIS A 16 -1.44 -2.16 7.29
N LEU A 17 -0.41 -2.71 6.66
CA LEU A 17 0.63 -1.98 5.96
C LEU A 17 0.89 -2.66 4.62
N SER A 18 1.05 -1.85 3.57
CA SER A 18 1.26 -2.33 2.21
C SER A 18 2.40 -1.60 1.49
N THR A 19 3.18 -2.33 0.68
CA THR A 19 4.22 -1.77 -0.18
C THR A 19 3.90 -1.94 -1.67
N ARG A 20 4.49 -1.09 -2.51
CA ARG A 20 4.68 -1.32 -3.95
C ARG A 20 6.03 -2.01 -4.20
N PRO A 21 6.24 -2.61 -5.39
CA PRO A 21 7.51 -3.27 -5.72
C PRO A 21 8.75 -2.37 -5.59
N ASN A 22 8.60 -1.07 -5.78
CA ASN A 22 9.69 -0.08 -5.67
C ASN A 22 9.92 0.43 -4.23
N GLY A 23 9.20 -0.11 -3.23
CA GLY A 23 9.34 0.27 -1.83
C GLY A 23 8.42 1.40 -1.39
N HIS A 24 7.60 2.00 -2.28
CA HIS A 24 6.60 2.99 -1.87
C HIS A 24 5.59 2.37 -0.91
N MET A 25 5.45 3.01 0.25
CA MET A 25 4.47 2.66 1.26
C MET A 25 3.10 3.22 0.87
N ARG A 26 2.03 2.47 1.13
CA ARG A 26 0.65 2.89 0.84
C ARG A 26 -0.31 2.46 1.94
N VAL A 27 -1.41 3.20 2.09
CA VAL A 27 -2.44 2.93 3.11
C VAL A 27 -3.04 1.53 2.95
N CYS A 28 -3.38 1.16 1.71
CA CYS A 28 -3.81 -0.19 1.35
C CYS A 28 -3.63 -0.42 -0.15
N CYS A 29 -3.83 -1.64 -0.60
CA CYS A 29 -3.68 -1.96 -2.02
C CYS A 29 -4.70 -1.25 -2.94
N THR A 30 -5.88 -0.89 -2.44
CA THR A 30 -6.94 -0.20 -3.20
C THR A 30 -6.78 1.31 -3.19
N ALA A 31 -6.28 1.87 -2.08
CA ALA A 31 -5.85 3.25 -2.00
C ALA A 31 -4.67 3.38 -2.96
N ASN A 32 -4.96 3.78 -4.21
CA ASN A 32 -4.05 3.86 -5.34
C ASN A 32 -3.92 2.62 -6.26
N ALA A 33 -4.95 1.77 -6.36
CA ALA A 33 -5.04 0.76 -7.42
C ALA A 33 -5.39 1.44 -8.75
N SER A 34 -4.33 1.93 -9.41
CA SER A 34 -4.25 2.58 -10.73
C SER A 34 -5.23 3.75 -10.92
N SER A 35 -4.76 4.94 -11.34
CA SER A 35 -5.65 6.06 -11.72
C SER A 35 -6.51 5.78 -12.97
N VAL A 36 -6.73 4.51 -13.27
CA VAL A 36 -7.48 3.95 -14.38
C VAL A 36 -8.92 3.73 -13.90
N GLY A 37 -9.82 4.62 -14.28
CA GLY A 37 -11.24 4.50 -13.99
C GLY A 37 -11.91 5.86 -13.75
N PRO A 38 -13.25 5.94 -13.88
CA PRO A 38 -14.00 7.17 -13.66
C PRO A 38 -14.01 7.60 -12.19
N THR A 39 -13.74 6.68 -11.27
CA THR A 39 -13.76 6.92 -9.82
C THR A 39 -12.40 7.35 -9.26
N ASN A 40 -11.33 7.36 -10.07
CA ASN A 40 -9.99 7.67 -9.62
C ASN A 40 -9.62 9.14 -9.84
N ASP A 41 -8.84 9.67 -8.92
CA ASP A 41 -8.18 10.97 -9.07
C ASP A 41 -7.02 10.84 -10.09
N ARG A 42 -6.98 11.79 -11.03
CA ARG A 42 -5.98 11.89 -12.10
C ARG A 42 -5.02 13.07 -11.87
N GLU A 43 -5.35 13.99 -10.97
CA GLU A 43 -4.61 15.23 -10.72
C GLU A 43 -3.23 14.97 -10.14
N HIS A 44 -3.11 13.96 -9.26
CA HIS A 44 -1.85 13.55 -8.66
C HIS A 44 -1.28 12.25 -9.25
N GLY A 45 -1.80 11.81 -10.41
CA GLY A 45 -1.46 10.52 -11.00
C GLY A 45 -1.78 9.32 -10.09
N GLY A 46 -1.27 8.15 -10.46
CA GLY A 46 -1.43 6.90 -9.71
C GLY A 46 -0.61 6.83 -8.42
N GLU A 47 -0.61 7.90 -7.62
CA GLU A 47 0.22 8.11 -6.43
C GLU A 47 -0.54 8.67 -5.20
N VAL A 48 -1.86 8.90 -5.29
CA VAL A 48 -2.68 9.54 -4.23
C VAL A 48 -2.67 8.79 -2.89
N GLY A 49 -2.56 7.46 -2.93
CA GLY A 49 -2.52 6.60 -1.74
C GLY A 49 -1.12 6.25 -1.24
N ILE A 50 -0.08 6.84 -1.84
CA ILE A 50 1.29 6.73 -1.30
C ILE A 50 1.37 7.54 -0.01
N LEU A 51 1.92 6.91 1.01
CA LEU A 51 2.20 7.55 2.28
C LEU A 51 3.24 8.65 2.08
N LYS A 52 2.97 9.86 2.59
CA LYS A 52 3.89 11.00 2.47
C LYS A 52 4.33 11.48 3.85
N GLY A 53 5.59 11.87 3.97
CA GLY A 53 6.13 12.53 5.16
C GLY A 53 5.72 13.99 5.26
N ALA A 54 6.13 14.65 6.35
CA ALA A 54 5.90 16.08 6.59
C ALA A 54 6.47 16.98 5.48
N ASP A 55 7.54 16.55 4.82
CA ASP A 55 8.17 17.23 3.69
C ASP A 55 7.45 17.01 2.35
N GLY A 56 6.32 16.30 2.37
CA GLY A 56 5.51 15.97 1.20
C GLY A 56 6.09 14.85 0.33
N LYS A 57 7.25 14.29 0.69
CA LYS A 57 7.89 13.22 -0.09
C LYS A 57 7.28 11.85 0.24
N PRO A 58 7.27 10.91 -0.73
CA PRO A 58 6.89 9.54 -0.48
C PRO A 58 7.71 8.89 0.64
N ALA A 59 7.02 8.27 1.60
CA ALA A 59 7.57 7.27 2.47
C ALA A 59 7.91 6.04 1.61
N ASN A 60 9.20 5.82 1.44
CA ASN A 60 9.73 4.73 0.64
C ASN A 60 10.80 4.00 1.46
N LEU A 61 10.66 2.69 1.57
CA LEU A 61 11.61 1.85 2.32
C LEU A 61 13.03 1.84 1.75
N ASN A 62 13.34 2.55 0.66
CA ASN A 62 14.71 2.84 0.25
C ASN A 62 15.41 3.87 1.16
N HIS A 63 14.66 4.75 1.83
CA HIS A 63 15.20 5.87 2.63
C HIS A 63 14.40 6.19 3.89
N SER A 64 13.24 5.57 4.09
CA SER A 64 12.49 5.58 5.35
C SER A 64 12.54 4.21 6.01
N ASP A 65 12.33 4.18 7.33
CA ASP A 65 12.17 2.94 8.07
C ASP A 65 10.69 2.49 8.11
N PHE A 66 10.48 1.22 8.44
CA PHE A 66 9.17 0.58 8.41
C PHE A 66 8.22 1.15 9.47
N LEU A 67 8.73 1.40 10.68
CA LEU A 67 7.92 1.89 11.81
C LEU A 67 7.63 3.39 11.73
N SER A 68 8.53 4.21 11.21
CA SER A 68 8.24 5.63 10.94
C SER A 68 7.17 5.79 9.87
N SER A 69 7.12 4.87 8.90
CA SER A 69 6.06 4.83 7.89
C SER A 69 4.70 4.46 8.49
N TRP A 70 4.66 3.65 9.56
CA TRP A 70 3.43 3.23 10.26
C TRP A 70 2.71 4.38 10.98
N ASN A 71 3.46 5.31 11.56
CA ASN A 71 2.97 6.48 12.30
C ASN A 71 3.38 7.81 11.68
N ASN A 72 3.55 7.85 10.36
CA ASN A 72 3.79 9.12 9.69
C ASN A 72 2.53 10.01 9.72
N ASP A 73 2.71 11.29 9.43
CA ASP A 73 1.61 12.27 9.47
C ASP A 73 0.44 11.88 8.57
N TYR A 74 0.71 11.22 7.44
CA TYR A 74 -0.35 10.73 6.56
C TYR A 74 -1.24 9.69 7.24
N MET A 75 -0.66 8.64 7.83
CA MET A 75 -1.40 7.56 8.50
C MET A 75 -2.16 8.08 9.73
N LYS A 76 -1.49 8.92 10.51
CA LYS A 76 -2.08 9.58 11.68
C LYS A 76 -3.29 10.42 11.30
N ASN A 77 -3.15 11.30 10.30
CA ASN A 77 -4.25 12.11 9.79
C ASN A 77 -5.38 11.25 9.21
N ALA A 78 -5.06 10.19 8.46
CA ALA A 78 -6.08 9.31 7.91
C ALA A 78 -6.92 8.64 9.01
N ARG A 79 -6.31 8.23 10.13
CA ARG A 79 -7.02 7.68 11.29
C ARG A 79 -7.93 8.73 11.93
N ILE A 80 -7.41 9.92 12.21
CA ILE A 80 -8.19 11.02 12.81
C ILE A 80 -9.37 11.43 11.92
N GLN A 81 -9.15 11.61 10.62
CA GLN A 81 -10.21 11.91 9.66
C GLN A 81 -11.31 10.85 9.70
N MET A 82 -10.95 9.57 9.67
CA MET A 82 -11.94 8.49 9.75
C MET A 82 -12.70 8.53 11.08
N LEU A 83 -12.04 8.78 12.22
CA LEU A 83 -12.72 8.88 13.52
C LEU A 83 -13.67 10.08 13.59
N ASN A 84 -13.36 11.17 12.90
CA ASN A 84 -14.20 12.37 12.81
C ASN A 84 -15.35 12.25 11.78
N GLY A 85 -15.51 11.08 11.14
CA GLY A 85 -16.54 10.90 10.09
C GLY A 85 -16.17 11.52 8.74
N GLU A 86 -14.90 11.89 8.54
CA GLU A 86 -14.38 12.43 7.30
C GLU A 86 -13.88 11.30 6.37
N LYS A 87 -13.85 11.58 5.05
CA LYS A 87 -13.42 10.62 4.02
C LYS A 87 -12.00 11.00 3.55
N PRO A 88 -10.94 10.25 3.91
CA PRO A 88 -9.59 10.56 3.45
C PRO A 88 -9.48 10.52 1.91
N PRO A 89 -8.74 11.45 1.28
CA PRO A 89 -8.66 11.55 -0.18
C PRO A 89 -8.26 10.25 -0.90
N SER A 90 -7.30 9.49 -0.35
CA SER A 90 -6.87 8.21 -0.93
C SER A 90 -7.89 7.08 -0.81
N CYS A 91 -8.91 7.24 0.03
CA CYS A 91 -9.95 6.26 0.28
C CYS A 91 -11.23 6.53 -0.54
N LEU A 92 -11.31 7.66 -1.27
CA LEU A 92 -12.49 8.08 -2.04
C LEU A 92 -13.02 7.03 -3.01
N LYS A 93 -12.15 6.16 -3.54
CA LYS A 93 -12.58 5.04 -4.40
C LYS A 93 -13.59 4.12 -3.69
N CYS A 94 -13.31 3.72 -2.45
CA CYS A 94 -14.22 2.84 -1.69
C CYS A 94 -15.56 3.53 -1.45
N TYR A 95 -15.55 4.81 -1.09
CA TYR A 95 -16.79 5.56 -0.87
C TYR A 95 -17.61 5.74 -2.16
N LYS A 96 -16.96 5.95 -3.31
CA LYS A 96 -17.66 6.00 -4.61
C LYS A 96 -18.28 4.66 -4.99
N GLU A 97 -17.62 3.54 -4.67
CA GLU A 97 -18.19 2.20 -4.84
C GLU A 97 -19.41 1.99 -3.94
N GLU A 98 -19.33 2.43 -2.68
CA GLU A 98 -20.42 2.38 -1.69
C GLU A 98 -21.62 3.23 -2.10
N ASP A 99 -21.39 4.47 -2.54
CA ASP A 99 -22.43 5.39 -3.01
C ASP A 99 -23.14 4.85 -4.27
N ALA A 100 -22.46 3.99 -5.05
CA ALA A 100 -23.03 3.27 -6.19
C ALA A 100 -23.76 1.96 -5.80
N GLY A 101 -23.84 1.63 -4.51
CA GLY A 101 -24.51 0.44 -3.99
C GLY A 101 -23.64 -0.83 -3.95
N HIS A 102 -22.33 -0.72 -4.14
CA HIS A 102 -21.41 -1.85 -4.04
C HIS A 102 -20.80 -1.98 -2.64
N ASN A 103 -20.48 -3.21 -2.23
CA ASN A 103 -19.65 -3.44 -1.05
C ASN A 103 -18.18 -3.18 -1.40
N SER A 104 -17.61 -2.11 -0.85
CA SER A 104 -16.20 -1.76 -1.08
C SER A 104 -15.24 -2.69 -0.33
N LYS A 105 -13.96 -2.63 -0.71
CA LYS A 105 -12.88 -3.29 0.06
C LYS A 105 -12.86 -2.83 1.53
N ARG A 106 -13.10 -1.54 1.80
CA ARG A 106 -13.15 -1.02 3.17
C ARG A 106 -14.18 -1.77 4.00
N MET A 107 -15.41 -1.90 3.51
CA MET A 107 -16.48 -2.61 4.25
C MET A 107 -16.11 -4.08 4.50
N TRP A 108 -15.57 -4.76 3.48
CA TRP A 108 -15.18 -6.16 3.58
C TRP A 108 -14.03 -6.39 4.57
N GLU A 109 -12.96 -5.60 4.47
CA GLU A 109 -11.81 -5.68 5.38
C GLU A 109 -12.19 -5.29 6.80
N THR A 110 -13.03 -4.25 6.98
CA THR A 110 -13.53 -3.86 8.29
C THR A 110 -14.35 -4.98 8.93
N ASP A 111 -15.27 -5.62 8.20
CA ASP A 111 -16.01 -6.77 8.75
C ASP A 111 -15.08 -7.95 9.05
N TYR A 112 -14.16 -8.28 8.16
CA TYR A 112 -13.21 -9.39 8.31
C TYR A 112 -12.30 -9.22 9.54
N TRP A 113 -11.69 -8.05 9.71
CA TRP A 113 -10.77 -7.79 10.81
C TRP A 113 -11.48 -7.46 12.13
N SER A 114 -12.67 -6.85 12.11
CA SER A 114 -13.45 -6.60 13.34
C SER A 114 -13.82 -7.88 14.11
N LYS A 115 -13.78 -9.03 13.44
CA LYS A 115 -13.99 -10.36 14.05
C LYS A 115 -12.71 -10.98 14.61
N ARG A 116 -11.56 -10.35 14.36
CA ARG A 116 -10.22 -10.88 14.68
C ARG A 116 -9.49 -9.97 15.66
N VAL A 117 -9.69 -8.67 15.60
CA VAL A 117 -9.09 -7.71 16.51
C VAL A 117 -10.19 -6.99 17.30
N ASP A 118 -9.83 -6.55 18.50
CA ASP A 118 -10.72 -5.74 19.33
C ASP A 118 -10.62 -4.27 18.87
N ILE A 119 -11.74 -3.74 18.37
CA ILE A 119 -11.80 -2.34 17.90
C ILE A 119 -11.69 -1.39 19.09
N ASP A 120 -12.26 -1.72 20.24
CA ASP A 120 -12.23 -0.86 21.42
C ASP A 120 -10.80 -0.77 21.97
N GLU A 121 -10.03 -1.87 21.93
CA GLU A 121 -8.58 -1.85 22.22
C GLU A 121 -7.84 -0.91 21.26
N LEU A 122 -8.06 -1.05 19.95
CA LEU A 122 -7.40 -0.21 18.94
C LEU A 122 -7.70 1.28 19.14
N LEU A 123 -8.94 1.62 19.49
CA LEU A 123 -9.35 2.99 19.76
C LEU A 123 -8.75 3.52 21.06
N ALA A 124 -8.69 2.70 22.11
CA ALA A 124 -8.08 3.07 23.38
C ALA A 124 -6.55 3.29 23.25
N GLU A 125 -5.90 2.57 22.35
CA GLU A 125 -4.47 2.71 22.02
C GLU A 125 -4.19 3.80 20.97
N THR A 126 -5.22 4.46 20.44
CA THR A 126 -5.05 5.57 19.50
C THR A 126 -4.90 6.87 20.27
N GLU A 127 -3.71 7.47 20.16
CA GLU A 127 -3.40 8.76 20.76
C GLU A 127 -4.18 9.89 20.07
N ALA A 128 -4.25 11.05 20.73
CA ALA A 128 -4.96 12.22 20.21
C ALA A 128 -4.41 12.72 18.86
N ASP A 129 -3.13 12.47 18.57
CA ASP A 129 -2.50 12.82 17.29
C ASP A 129 -2.69 11.74 16.21
N GLY A 130 -3.38 10.62 16.52
CA GLY A 130 -3.61 9.50 15.62
C GLY A 130 -2.49 8.46 15.58
N SER A 131 -1.44 8.59 16.41
CA SER A 131 -0.43 7.55 16.54
C SER A 131 -1.00 6.33 17.27
N ILE A 132 -0.50 5.14 16.90
CA ILE A 132 -0.86 3.87 17.54
C ILE A 132 0.39 3.01 17.77
N PRO A 133 0.43 2.11 18.76
CA PRO A 133 1.52 1.16 18.92
C PRO A 133 1.76 0.34 17.63
N PRO A 134 3.02 0.01 17.29
CA PRO A 134 3.32 -0.82 16.14
C PRO A 134 3.00 -2.29 16.46
N LYS A 135 1.72 -2.64 16.28
CA LYS A 135 1.21 -4.01 16.35
C LYS A 135 0.66 -4.42 14.99
N VAL A 136 1.51 -4.48 13.96
CA VAL A 136 1.07 -4.71 12.57
C VAL A 136 0.53 -6.13 12.39
N ARG A 137 -0.78 -6.27 12.15
CA ARG A 137 -1.45 -7.58 12.07
C ARG A 137 -1.48 -8.13 10.64
N TYR A 138 -1.48 -7.26 9.64
CA TYR A 138 -1.63 -7.60 8.24
C TYR A 138 -0.57 -6.91 7.38
N ILE A 139 0.37 -7.69 6.87
CA ILE A 139 1.45 -7.18 6.02
C ILE A 139 1.22 -7.64 4.57
N ASP A 140 1.06 -6.68 3.66
CA ASP A 140 1.10 -6.88 2.19
C ASP A 140 2.42 -6.34 1.66
N MET A 141 3.34 -7.25 1.30
CA MET A 141 4.67 -6.84 0.86
C MET A 141 5.02 -7.33 -0.54
N ARG A 142 5.76 -6.47 -1.22
CA ARG A 142 6.24 -6.65 -2.58
C ARG A 142 7.75 -6.46 -2.68
N PHE A 143 8.50 -7.55 -2.60
CA PHE A 143 9.97 -7.57 -2.63
C PHE A 143 10.58 -7.37 -4.04
N GLY A 144 9.98 -6.50 -4.85
CA GLY A 144 10.44 -6.17 -6.20
C GLY A 144 9.60 -6.79 -7.32
N THR A 145 10.20 -6.88 -8.51
CA THR A 145 9.52 -7.22 -9.78
C THR A 145 10.06 -8.50 -10.44
N LYS A 146 10.94 -9.26 -9.77
CA LYS A 146 11.49 -10.50 -10.32
C LYS A 146 10.35 -11.52 -10.50
N CYS A 147 10.10 -11.92 -11.75
CA CYS A 147 9.00 -12.78 -12.16
C CYS A 147 9.43 -13.62 -13.38
N ASN A 148 8.91 -14.85 -13.55
CA ASN A 148 9.13 -15.62 -14.79
C ASN A 148 8.04 -15.37 -15.85
N LEU A 149 7.01 -14.58 -15.52
CA LEU A 149 5.89 -14.24 -16.40
C LEU A 149 5.92 -12.79 -16.89
N LYS A 150 5.24 -12.56 -18.01
CA LYS A 150 5.00 -11.25 -18.63
C LYS A 150 3.52 -10.99 -18.90
N CYS A 151 2.70 -11.09 -17.86
CA CYS A 151 1.26 -10.90 -17.98
C CYS A 151 0.91 -9.44 -18.35
N VAL A 152 -0.04 -9.23 -19.27
CA VAL A 152 -0.39 -7.90 -19.85
C VAL A 152 -0.68 -6.81 -18.82
N MET A 153 -1.26 -7.17 -17.69
CA MET A 153 -1.61 -6.23 -16.62
C MET A 153 -0.43 -5.78 -15.75
N CYS A 154 0.72 -6.48 -15.76
CA CYS A 154 1.81 -6.24 -14.80
C CYS A 154 2.69 -5.05 -15.18
N SER A 155 2.89 -4.76 -16.47
CA SER A 155 3.82 -3.73 -16.97
C SER A 155 5.24 -3.86 -16.38
N PRO A 156 6.19 -2.94 -16.67
CA PRO A 156 7.49 -2.93 -16.00
C PRO A 156 7.43 -2.65 -14.48
N HIS A 157 6.30 -2.15 -13.97
CA HIS A 157 6.12 -1.86 -12.55
C HIS A 157 6.06 -3.10 -11.67
N ASP A 158 5.55 -4.22 -12.20
CA ASP A 158 5.35 -5.47 -11.43
C ASP A 158 6.10 -6.69 -12.01
N SER A 159 6.64 -6.62 -13.24
CA SER A 159 7.46 -7.69 -13.82
C SER A 159 8.69 -7.15 -14.58
N SER A 160 9.87 -7.64 -14.22
CA SER A 160 11.13 -7.27 -14.89
C SER A 160 11.22 -7.77 -16.33
N LEU A 161 10.47 -8.81 -16.72
CA LEU A 161 10.43 -9.32 -18.09
C LEU A 161 9.67 -8.40 -19.05
N TRP A 162 8.85 -7.49 -18.53
CA TRP A 162 8.13 -6.51 -19.35
C TRP A 162 9.01 -5.38 -19.90
N VAL A 163 10.22 -5.19 -19.37
CA VAL A 163 11.04 -4.01 -19.70
C VAL A 163 11.33 -3.90 -21.19
N LYS A 164 11.65 -5.02 -21.86
CA LYS A 164 11.91 -5.04 -23.31
C LYS A 164 10.64 -4.72 -24.10
N ASP A 165 9.56 -5.45 -23.83
CA ASP A 165 8.28 -5.31 -24.53
C ASP A 165 7.73 -3.87 -24.36
N TRP A 166 7.90 -3.27 -23.18
CA TRP A 166 7.52 -1.89 -22.91
C TRP A 166 8.37 -0.87 -23.68
N GLN A 167 9.69 -1.07 -23.79
CA GLN A 167 10.58 -0.18 -24.55
C GLN A 167 10.21 -0.13 -26.04
N GLU A 168 9.77 -1.26 -26.59
CA GLU A 168 9.32 -1.36 -27.98
C GLU A 168 7.90 -0.79 -28.14
N LEU A 169 6.97 -1.13 -27.23
CA LEU A 169 5.56 -0.76 -27.32
C LEU A 169 5.27 0.71 -26.96
N TYR A 170 5.82 1.21 -25.86
CA TYR A 170 5.45 2.50 -25.28
C TYR A 170 5.59 3.70 -26.22
N PRO A 171 6.66 3.82 -27.04
CA PRO A 171 6.80 4.91 -28.01
C PRO A 171 5.72 4.91 -29.10
N GLN A 172 5.11 3.74 -29.38
CA GLN A 172 4.09 3.56 -30.40
C GLN A 172 2.67 3.85 -29.89
N ILE A 173 2.50 4.11 -28.58
CA ILE A 173 1.19 4.39 -27.99
C ILE A 173 0.73 5.80 -28.37
N GLU A 174 -0.33 5.87 -29.17
CA GLU A 174 -1.01 7.11 -29.56
C GLU A 174 -2.14 7.48 -28.59
N ASN A 175 -2.78 6.49 -27.94
CA ASN A 175 -3.85 6.77 -26.99
C ASN A 175 -3.29 7.41 -25.72
N GLU A 176 -3.61 8.69 -25.49
CA GLU A 176 -3.09 9.47 -24.36
C GLU A 176 -3.41 8.86 -23.00
N THR A 177 -4.60 8.29 -22.83
CA THR A 177 -4.98 7.63 -21.56
C THR A 177 -4.11 6.40 -21.32
N LEU A 178 -3.94 5.55 -22.34
CA LEU A 178 -3.08 4.38 -22.25
C LEU A 178 -1.64 4.78 -21.97
N LYS A 179 -1.13 5.80 -22.66
CA LYS A 179 0.23 6.33 -22.50
C LYS A 179 0.49 6.80 -21.06
N GLN A 180 -0.44 7.57 -20.49
CA GLN A 180 -0.35 8.02 -19.09
C GLN A 180 -0.35 6.84 -18.12
N THR A 181 -1.20 5.84 -18.35
CA THR A 181 -1.36 4.70 -17.42
C THR A 181 -0.22 3.69 -17.51
N MET A 182 0.41 3.57 -18.67
CA MET A 182 1.59 2.71 -18.89
C MET A 182 2.91 3.43 -18.61
N MET A 183 2.88 4.69 -18.15
CA MET A 183 4.09 5.45 -17.88
C MET A 183 4.98 4.75 -16.84
N TRP A 184 6.25 4.58 -17.17
CA TRP A 184 7.29 4.05 -16.27
C TRP A 184 8.48 5.02 -16.23
N ALA A 185 8.27 6.14 -15.56
CA ALA A 185 9.24 7.22 -15.48
C ALA A 185 10.56 6.78 -14.82
N ASN A 186 11.69 7.25 -15.36
CA ASN A 186 13.04 6.98 -14.86
C ASN A 186 13.33 5.49 -14.54
N LYS A 187 12.75 4.56 -15.31
CA LYS A 187 12.89 3.11 -15.07
C LYS A 187 12.47 2.69 -13.65
N GLY A 188 11.44 3.35 -13.10
CA GLY A 188 10.93 3.10 -11.75
C GLY A 188 11.81 3.63 -10.62
N LYS A 189 12.91 4.33 -10.93
CA LYS A 189 13.82 4.95 -9.95
C LYS A 189 13.41 6.38 -9.58
N VAL A 190 12.11 6.64 -9.53
CA VAL A 190 11.57 7.90 -9.02
C VAL A 190 11.86 7.97 -7.52
N ASP A 191 12.16 9.15 -6.98
CA ASP A 191 12.45 9.36 -5.55
C ASP A 191 13.57 8.47 -4.99
N HIS A 192 14.62 8.23 -5.79
CA HIS A 192 15.74 7.34 -5.43
C HIS A 192 15.32 5.90 -5.12
N ALA A 193 14.15 5.48 -5.59
CA ALA A 193 13.64 4.13 -5.38
C ALA A 193 14.50 3.07 -6.10
N SER A 194 14.68 1.94 -5.43
CA SER A 194 15.18 0.70 -6.00
C SER A 194 14.15 -0.41 -5.81
N TYR A 195 14.04 -1.30 -6.79
CA TYR A 195 13.26 -2.54 -6.67
C TYR A 195 13.90 -3.56 -5.72
N ASN A 196 15.13 -3.33 -5.27
CA ASN A 196 15.84 -4.12 -4.27
C ASN A 196 15.90 -3.39 -2.91
N TRP A 197 14.90 -2.57 -2.60
CA TRP A 197 14.84 -1.76 -1.37
C TRP A 197 15.04 -2.59 -0.11
N HIS A 198 14.48 -3.80 -0.07
CA HIS A 198 14.55 -4.74 1.05
C HIS A 198 15.96 -5.32 1.28
N LYS A 199 16.86 -5.21 0.30
CA LYS A 199 18.27 -5.57 0.42
C LYS A 199 19.14 -4.41 0.87
N ASN A 200 18.71 -3.20 0.54
CA ASN A 200 19.50 -1.98 0.73
C ASN A 200 19.12 -1.24 2.02
N ASN A 201 17.93 -1.49 2.57
CA ASN A 201 17.50 -0.91 3.84
C ASN A 201 18.11 -1.71 5.02
N PRO A 202 19.02 -1.10 5.81
CA PRO A 202 19.75 -1.81 6.86
C PRO A 202 18.89 -2.20 8.06
N VAL A 203 17.76 -1.54 8.30
CA VAL A 203 16.90 -1.74 9.49
C VAL A 203 15.58 -2.44 9.18
N PHE A 204 15.24 -2.59 7.90
CA PHE A 204 13.94 -3.12 7.48
C PHE A 204 13.65 -4.51 8.05
N TRP A 205 14.59 -5.45 7.93
CA TRP A 205 14.37 -6.83 8.40
C TRP A 205 14.23 -6.92 9.91
N GLU A 206 15.03 -6.14 10.64
CA GLU A 206 14.95 -6.06 12.10
C GLU A 206 13.56 -5.59 12.53
N GLN A 207 13.11 -4.44 12.02
CA GLN A 207 11.79 -3.89 12.34
C GLN A 207 10.63 -4.78 11.88
N LEU A 208 10.77 -5.46 10.73
CA LEU A 208 9.77 -6.43 10.28
C LEU A 208 9.67 -7.62 11.24
N TYR A 209 10.82 -8.14 11.70
CA TYR A 209 10.86 -9.28 12.61
C TYR A 209 10.31 -8.94 13.99
N GLU A 210 10.48 -7.71 14.47
CA GLU A 210 9.83 -7.22 15.69
C GLU A 210 8.30 -7.32 15.63
N GLN A 211 7.71 -7.31 14.42
CA GLN A 211 6.27 -7.40 14.22
C GLN A 211 5.74 -8.84 14.11
N ILE A 212 6.60 -9.85 13.95
CA ILE A 212 6.19 -11.26 13.84
C ILE A 212 5.25 -11.69 14.99
N PRO A 213 5.51 -11.36 16.28
CA PRO A 213 4.62 -11.72 17.37
C PRO A 213 3.20 -11.12 17.27
N HIS A 214 3.03 -10.04 16.50
CA HIS A 214 1.75 -9.38 16.29
C HIS A 214 1.10 -9.80 14.97
N MET A 215 1.87 -10.37 14.04
CA MET A 215 1.43 -10.68 12.70
C MET A 215 0.37 -11.80 12.70
N ARG A 216 -0.67 -11.61 11.89
CA ARG A 216 -1.75 -12.60 11.71
C ARG A 216 -1.96 -13.00 10.27
N GLN A 217 -1.57 -12.13 9.34
CA GLN A 217 -1.69 -12.38 7.92
C GLN A 217 -0.49 -11.79 7.16
N LEU A 218 0.17 -12.66 6.40
CA LEU A 218 1.13 -12.29 5.37
C LEU A 218 0.47 -12.40 4.00
N TYR A 219 0.66 -11.38 3.18
CA TYR A 219 0.25 -11.37 1.79
C TYR A 219 1.42 -10.98 0.92
N PHE A 220 1.80 -11.87 0.01
CA PHE A 220 2.87 -11.63 -0.94
C PHE A 220 2.30 -11.31 -2.31
N ALA A 221 2.77 -10.22 -2.90
CA ALA A 221 2.46 -9.79 -4.25
C ALA A 221 3.65 -9.06 -4.87
N GLY A 222 3.59 -8.71 -6.15
CA GLY A 222 4.69 -8.05 -6.85
C GLY A 222 5.82 -9.01 -7.21
N GLY A 223 6.17 -9.05 -8.49
CA GLY A 223 6.96 -10.15 -9.03
C GLY A 223 6.23 -11.49 -8.86
N GLU A 224 7.00 -12.56 -8.77
CA GLU A 224 6.50 -13.91 -8.48
C GLU A 224 6.98 -14.38 -7.11
N PRO A 225 6.06 -14.57 -6.13
CA PRO A 225 6.42 -14.85 -4.75
C PRO A 225 7.38 -16.03 -4.57
N LEU A 226 7.20 -17.11 -5.35
CA LEU A 226 8.02 -18.32 -5.24
C LEU A 226 9.41 -18.22 -5.91
N ILE A 227 9.74 -17.11 -6.56
CA ILE A 227 11.03 -16.88 -7.25
C ILE A 227 11.93 -15.89 -6.50
N ILE A 228 11.33 -15.04 -5.67
CA ILE A 228 12.05 -14.04 -4.90
C ILE A 228 12.46 -14.67 -3.56
N ASP A 229 13.76 -14.87 -3.39
CA ASP A 229 14.35 -15.60 -2.27
C ASP A 229 13.96 -15.01 -0.91
N GLU A 230 13.76 -13.70 -0.86
CA GLU A 230 13.43 -12.99 0.39
C GLU A 230 12.02 -13.32 0.92
N HIS A 231 11.10 -13.83 0.10
CA HIS A 231 9.85 -14.38 0.62
C HIS A 231 10.13 -15.63 1.48
N TYR A 232 11.05 -16.50 1.06
CA TYR A 232 11.44 -17.67 1.85
C TYR A 232 12.18 -17.27 3.12
N THR A 233 13.07 -16.28 3.04
CA THR A 233 13.75 -15.72 4.23
C THR A 233 12.75 -15.26 5.29
N LEU A 234 11.64 -14.63 4.89
CA LEU A 234 10.58 -14.25 5.82
C LEU A 234 9.78 -15.46 6.31
N LEU A 235 9.41 -16.39 5.42
CA LEU A 235 8.64 -17.58 5.77
C LEU A 235 9.36 -18.49 6.77
N GLU A 236 10.69 -18.56 6.73
CA GLU A 236 11.50 -19.33 7.69
C GLU A 236 11.53 -18.70 9.10
N ARG A 237 11.09 -17.46 9.25
CA ARG A 237 11.07 -16.73 10.52
C ARG A 237 9.69 -16.72 11.20
N VAL A 238 8.62 -17.02 10.47
CA VAL A 238 7.22 -16.93 10.95
C VAL A 238 6.63 -18.28 11.33
#